data_AF-A0AAD6ZNI3-F1
#
_entry.id   AF-A0AAD6ZNI3-F1
#
_cell.length_a   1.000
_cell.length_b   1.000
_cell.length_c   1.000
_cell.angle_alpha   90.00
_cell.angle_beta   90.00
_cell.angle_gamma   90.00
#
_symmetry.space_group_name_H-M   'P 1'
#
loop_
_entity.id
_entity.type
_entity.pdbx_description
1 polymer ?
#
loop_
_entity_poly.entity_id
_entity_poly.type
_entity_poly.pdbx_seq_one_letter_code
_entity_poly.pdbx_strand_id
1 'polypeptide(L)'
;MKRLHYERGRAAFTLWDRLQKHRLAHPRDGAPPVVDPEDDDEGEEWFESDANGNVKIHRDINSGSIGLDDSVPCEATKSDTGNNKFKALFGGSRTHNEQILVRSCGVIVSRATFYNAEAVSNVLLFVQKTFSVPRAFKPEHFIYDTNCNAKQQVLARPEEWSWFLDVGMTVDVFHFLHKHKVGHEFCQEHCNPADHPELMGPDGRTWFFNTSIAEQTNVWLGGYHSICREMLPAKYNFFLDEMIRLHIELTVAKLAADGQNPRRRVARTTSF
;
A
#
# COMPACT_ATOMS: atom_id res chain seq x y z
N MET A 1 22.28 5.38 -25.06
CA MET A 1 20.98 5.54 -24.36
C MET A 1 20.31 4.23 -23.93
N LYS A 2 20.45 3.09 -24.64
CA LYS A 2 19.90 1.77 -24.18
C LYS A 2 20.56 1.19 -22.91
N ARG A 3 21.75 1.68 -22.52
CA ARG A 3 22.53 1.19 -21.37
C ARG A 3 22.04 1.72 -20.01
N LEU A 4 21.55 2.97 -19.96
CA LEU A 4 21.11 3.63 -18.73
C LEU A 4 19.79 3.09 -18.16
N HIS A 5 18.94 2.52 -19.00
CA HIS A 5 17.73 1.82 -18.54
C HIS A 5 18.03 0.42 -18.00
N TYR A 6 19.09 -0.24 -18.49
CA TYR A 6 19.52 -1.56 -18.02
C TYR A 6 20.16 -1.50 -16.62
N GLU A 7 20.86 -0.40 -16.32
CA GLU A 7 21.50 -0.21 -15.00
C GLU A 7 20.50 0.15 -13.88
N ARG A 8 19.29 0.61 -14.21
CA ARG A 8 18.20 0.84 -13.23
C ARG A 8 17.56 -0.44 -12.68
N GLY A 9 17.84 -1.60 -13.28
CA GLY A 9 17.41 -2.92 -12.79
C GLY A 9 18.09 -3.36 -11.48
N ARG A 10 19.08 -2.61 -10.98
CA ARG A 10 19.68 -2.80 -9.64
C ARG A 10 18.91 -1.97 -8.62
N ALA A 11 17.63 -2.28 -8.44
CA ALA A 11 16.71 -1.50 -7.62
C ALA A 11 17.13 -1.41 -6.13
N ALA A 12 17.82 -2.43 -5.58
CA ALA A 12 18.27 -2.40 -4.19
C ALA A 12 19.37 -1.36 -3.89
N PHE A 13 20.31 -1.12 -4.81
CA PHE A 13 21.41 -0.18 -4.59
C PHE A 13 21.03 1.27 -4.89
N THR A 14 20.13 1.51 -5.84
CA THR A 14 19.66 2.86 -6.18
C THR A 14 18.64 3.40 -5.18
N LEU A 15 17.91 2.55 -4.46
CA LEU A 15 17.05 2.95 -3.34
C LEU A 15 17.88 3.42 -2.14
N TRP A 16 18.95 2.69 -1.79
CA TRP A 16 19.88 3.10 -0.74
C TRP A 16 20.58 4.42 -1.07
N ASP A 17 21.09 4.55 -2.30
CA ASP A 17 21.77 5.77 -2.76
C ASP A 17 20.81 6.98 -2.90
N ARG A 18 19.52 6.77 -3.19
CA ARG A 18 18.49 7.84 -3.20
C ARG A 18 18.03 8.24 -1.80
N LEU A 19 17.86 7.29 -0.88
CA LEU A 19 17.61 7.56 0.53
C LEU A 19 18.80 8.32 1.15
N GLN A 20 20.02 7.95 0.76
CA GLN A 20 21.24 8.59 1.21
C GLN A 20 21.43 9.98 0.57
N LYS A 21 21.08 10.17 -0.70
CA LYS A 21 21.04 11.50 -1.36
C LYS A 21 19.94 12.41 -0.81
N HIS A 22 18.79 11.86 -0.43
CA HIS A 22 17.76 12.60 0.30
C HIS A 22 18.25 13.04 1.69
N ARG A 23 19.06 12.21 2.35
CA ARG A 23 19.74 12.57 3.61
C ARG A 23 20.90 13.58 3.44
N LEU A 24 21.51 13.67 2.26
CA LEU A 24 22.70 14.51 1.99
C LEU A 24 22.40 15.83 1.25
N ALA A 25 21.27 15.93 0.53
CA ALA A 25 20.91 17.13 -0.22
C ALA A 25 20.20 18.16 0.69
N HIS A 26 21.01 18.95 1.41
CA HIS A 26 20.59 20.26 1.88
C HIS A 26 21.56 21.32 1.36
N PRO A 27 21.10 22.25 0.51
CA PRO A 27 21.62 23.61 0.52
C PRO A 27 20.56 24.56 1.09
N ARG A 28 21.02 25.32 2.08
CA ARG A 28 20.41 26.49 2.71
C ARG A 28 19.52 27.28 1.74
N ASP A 29 18.24 27.45 2.10
CA ASP A 29 17.66 28.74 2.50
C ASP A 29 16.18 28.55 2.84
N GLY A 30 15.80 28.98 4.04
CA GLY A 30 14.43 28.88 4.58
C GLY A 30 14.27 27.73 5.56
N ALA A 31 14.61 27.98 6.83
CA ALA A 31 14.57 27.00 7.92
C ALA A 31 13.27 26.16 7.96
N PRO A 32 13.36 24.82 7.85
CA PRO A 32 12.29 23.91 8.21
C PRO A 32 12.32 23.64 9.72
N PRO A 33 11.18 23.28 10.33
CA PRO A 33 11.16 22.87 11.72
C PRO A 33 12.04 21.62 11.89
N VAL A 34 12.65 21.51 13.07
CA VAL A 34 13.37 20.31 13.50
C VAL A 34 12.47 19.11 13.28
N VAL A 35 12.79 18.28 12.28
CA VAL A 35 12.13 16.99 12.09
C VAL A 35 12.85 16.05 13.06
N ASP A 36 12.22 15.83 14.22
CA ASP A 36 12.58 14.73 15.10
C ASP A 36 12.44 13.43 14.29
N PRO A 37 13.45 12.55 14.27
CA PRO A 37 13.28 11.23 13.70
C PRO A 37 12.34 10.46 14.64
N GLU A 38 11.22 9.99 14.09
CA GLU A 38 10.11 9.26 14.76
C GLU A 38 8.93 10.15 15.21
N ASP A 39 8.26 10.76 14.24
CA ASP A 39 6.83 11.10 14.38
C ASP A 39 5.98 10.09 13.59
N ASP A 40 6.37 8.80 13.68
CA ASP A 40 5.51 7.68 13.32
C ASP A 40 4.61 7.40 14.54
N ASP A 41 3.78 8.40 14.85
CA ASP A 41 2.80 8.44 15.95
C ASP A 41 1.59 7.52 15.64
N GLU A 42 1.83 6.44 14.89
CA GLU A 42 0.83 5.43 14.51
C GLU A 42 0.75 4.29 15.53
N GLY A 43 1.61 4.31 16.55
CA GLY A 43 1.62 3.36 17.64
C GLY A 43 0.51 3.53 18.66
N GLU A 44 -0.08 2.43 19.14
CA GLU A 44 -0.87 2.50 20.37
C GLU A 44 0.05 2.86 21.54
N GLU A 45 -0.14 4.04 22.12
CA GLU A 45 0.50 4.40 23.40
C GLU A 45 -0.41 4.00 24.57
N TRP A 46 0.12 3.28 25.55
CA TRP A 46 -0.60 3.02 26.81
C TRP A 46 0.30 3.10 28.04
N PHE A 47 -0.34 3.31 29.19
CA PHE A 47 0.32 3.48 30.46
C PHE A 47 0.03 2.30 31.38
N GLU A 48 1.06 1.77 32.01
CA GLU A 48 0.94 0.77 33.07
C GLU A 48 1.48 1.37 34.37
N SER A 49 0.64 1.42 35.41
CA SER A 49 1.06 1.84 36.75
C SER A 49 1.43 0.63 37.59
N ASP A 50 2.63 0.63 38.19
CA ASP A 50 2.98 -0.38 39.20
C ASP A 50 2.29 -0.10 40.55
N ALA A 51 2.33 -1.06 41.47
CA ALA A 51 1.76 -0.94 42.82
C ALA A 51 2.38 0.18 43.67
N ASN A 52 3.49 0.78 43.20
CA ASN A 52 4.21 1.86 43.86
C ASN A 52 3.94 3.24 43.23
N GLY A 53 3.05 3.30 42.23
CA GLY A 53 2.67 4.55 41.55
C GLY A 53 3.62 5.00 40.44
N ASN A 54 4.58 4.18 40.01
CA ASN A 54 5.40 4.49 38.85
C ASN A 54 4.65 4.16 37.56
N VAL A 55 4.70 5.08 36.60
CA VAL A 55 4.04 4.93 35.30
C VAL A 55 5.07 4.51 34.27
N LYS A 56 4.83 3.38 33.59
CA LYS A 56 5.57 2.94 32.41
C LYS A 56 4.80 3.26 31.14
N ILE A 57 5.49 3.82 30.16
CA ILE A 57 4.95 4.16 28.85
C ILE A 57 5.30 3.01 27.89
N HIS A 58 4.28 2.49 27.21
CA HIS A 58 4.42 1.51 26.16
C HIS A 58 4.00 2.12 24.83
N ARG A 59 4.74 1.82 23.77
CA ARG A 59 4.43 2.17 22.38
C ARG A 59 4.44 0.89 21.57
N ASP A 60 3.33 0.58 20.91
CA ASP A 60 3.37 -0.42 19.82
C ASP A 60 3.82 0.26 18.54
N ILE A 61 4.51 -0.43 17.64
CA ILE A 61 4.78 0.10 16.29
C ILE A 61 3.75 -0.55 15.38
N ASN A 62 2.87 0.26 14.80
CA ASN A 62 1.87 -0.23 13.85
C ASN A 62 2.57 -0.93 12.69
N SER A 63 2.29 -2.22 12.48
CA SER A 63 3.08 -3.10 11.58
C SER A 63 2.85 -2.82 10.09
N GLY A 64 2.22 -1.70 9.75
CA GLY A 64 1.59 -1.44 8.46
C GLY A 64 0.26 -2.17 8.31
N SER A 65 -0.55 -1.71 7.37
CA SER A 65 -1.88 -2.23 7.08
C SER A 65 -1.81 -3.61 6.42
N ILE A 66 -1.97 -4.68 7.21
CA ILE A 66 -2.08 -6.07 6.72
C ILE A 66 -3.57 -6.43 6.67
N GLY A 67 -4.05 -6.90 5.51
CA GLY A 67 -5.43 -7.33 5.35
C GLY A 67 -5.76 -8.52 6.26
N LEU A 68 -6.88 -8.45 6.96
CA LEU A 68 -7.33 -9.51 7.86
C LEU A 68 -8.23 -10.50 7.10
N ASP A 69 -8.07 -11.79 7.41
CA ASP A 69 -8.95 -12.84 6.90
C ASP A 69 -10.35 -12.71 7.53
N ASP A 70 -11.38 -12.75 6.70
CA ASP A 70 -12.79 -12.67 7.08
C ASP A 70 -13.26 -13.94 7.83
N SER A 71 -12.49 -15.04 7.75
CA SER A 71 -12.87 -16.33 8.33
C SER A 71 -12.64 -16.43 9.84
N VAL A 72 -11.84 -15.52 10.42
CA VAL A 72 -11.51 -15.53 11.86
C VAL A 72 -12.56 -14.73 12.61
N PRO A 73 -13.40 -15.35 13.47
CA PRO A 73 -14.30 -14.62 14.34
C PRO A 73 -13.49 -13.73 15.28
N CYS A 74 -13.96 -12.51 15.54
CA CYS A 74 -13.36 -11.65 16.55
C CYS A 74 -13.58 -12.32 17.93
N GLU A 75 -12.61 -13.11 18.39
CA GLU A 75 -12.70 -13.78 19.69
C GLU A 75 -12.70 -12.73 20.80
N ALA A 76 -13.85 -12.53 21.42
CA ALA A 76 -13.97 -11.70 22.61
C ALA A 76 -13.41 -12.43 23.84
N THR A 77 -12.12 -12.79 23.83
CA THR A 77 -11.41 -13.31 25.00
C THR A 77 -10.92 -12.15 25.86
N LYS A 78 -11.85 -11.39 26.44
CA LYS A 78 -11.53 -10.48 27.56
C LYS A 78 -11.71 -11.26 28.86
N SER A 79 -10.66 -11.34 29.66
CA SER A 79 -10.73 -11.98 30.98
C SER A 79 -11.64 -11.17 31.93
N ASP A 80 -12.48 -11.86 32.71
CA ASP A 80 -13.40 -11.24 33.70
C ASP A 80 -12.68 -10.37 34.75
N THR A 81 -11.37 -10.57 34.94
CA THR A 81 -10.54 -9.80 35.87
C THR A 81 -10.19 -8.39 35.41
N GLY A 82 -10.51 -8.00 34.17
CA GLY A 82 -10.29 -6.64 33.66
C GLY A 82 -8.83 -6.21 33.65
N ASN A 83 -8.19 -6.16 32.48
CA ASN A 83 -6.85 -5.57 32.38
C ASN A 83 -6.97 -4.06 32.68
N ASN A 84 -6.58 -3.63 33.89
CA ASN A 84 -6.59 -2.22 34.31
C ASN A 84 -5.45 -1.43 33.63
N LYS A 85 -5.40 -1.48 32.30
CA LYS A 85 -4.51 -0.64 31.50
C LYS A 85 -5.20 0.70 31.33
N PHE A 86 -4.62 1.76 31.88
CA PHE A 86 -5.09 3.12 31.61
C PHE A 86 -4.62 3.50 30.21
N LYS A 87 -5.52 3.37 29.24
CA LYS A 87 -5.31 3.88 27.88
C LYS A 87 -5.75 5.34 27.85
N ALA A 88 -4.81 6.27 27.69
CA ALA A 88 -5.12 7.65 27.38
C ALA A 88 -4.95 7.86 25.88
N LEU A 89 -6.07 8.02 25.16
CA LEU A 89 -6.07 8.45 23.78
C LEU A 89 -6.02 9.98 23.75
N PHE A 90 -4.83 10.53 23.51
CA PHE A 90 -4.63 11.98 23.37
C PHE A 90 -4.93 12.50 21.94
N GLY A 91 -5.37 11.61 21.05
CA GLY A 91 -5.92 11.97 19.73
C GLY A 91 -7.08 11.05 19.36
N GLY A 92 -7.87 11.45 18.36
CA GLY A 92 -8.93 10.60 17.82
C GLY A 92 -8.36 9.29 17.29
N SER A 93 -8.89 8.15 17.74
CA SER A 93 -8.56 6.85 17.15
C SER A 93 -8.94 6.87 15.68
N ARG A 94 -8.01 6.48 14.79
CA ARG A 94 -8.32 6.29 13.38
C ARG A 94 -9.26 5.10 13.26
N THR A 95 -10.55 5.35 13.17
CA THR A 95 -11.53 4.33 12.78
C THR A 95 -11.46 4.02 11.29
N HIS A 96 -10.49 4.57 10.56
CA HIS A 96 -10.40 4.47 9.11
C HIS A 96 -8.98 4.24 8.60
N ASN A 97 -8.89 3.45 7.53
CA ASN A 97 -7.69 3.16 6.76
C ASN A 97 -7.92 3.61 5.32
N GLU A 98 -7.06 4.48 4.78
CA GLU A 98 -7.20 4.97 3.40
C GLU A 98 -6.45 4.04 2.45
N GLN A 99 -7.20 3.45 1.53
CA GLN A 99 -6.69 2.53 0.51
C GLN A 99 -6.63 3.24 -0.84
N ILE A 100 -5.50 3.14 -1.53
CA ILE A 100 -5.33 3.71 -2.87
C ILE A 100 -5.01 2.62 -3.88
N LEU A 101 -5.57 2.75 -5.08
CA LEU A 101 -5.17 1.94 -6.23
C LEU A 101 -4.26 2.75 -7.13
N VAL A 102 -3.10 2.19 -7.43
CA VAL A 102 -2.04 2.88 -8.17
C VAL A 102 -1.62 2.01 -9.36
N ARG A 103 -1.50 2.61 -10.54
CA ARG A 103 -0.90 1.94 -11.69
C ARG A 103 0.62 1.83 -11.51
N SER A 104 1.25 0.88 -12.18
CA SER A 104 2.71 0.71 -12.19
C SER A 104 3.50 1.95 -12.65
N CYS A 105 2.86 2.89 -13.36
CA CYS A 105 3.44 4.18 -13.73
C CYS A 105 3.33 5.28 -12.65
N GLY A 106 2.76 4.98 -11.47
CA GLY A 106 2.58 5.92 -10.36
C GLY A 106 1.29 6.75 -10.41
N VAL A 107 0.44 6.53 -11.42
CA VAL A 107 -0.85 7.23 -11.49
C VAL A 107 -1.86 6.56 -10.55
N ILE A 108 -2.34 7.30 -9.55
CA ILE A 108 -3.46 6.91 -8.69
C ILE A 108 -4.73 6.85 -9.55
N VAL A 109 -5.49 5.75 -9.44
CA VAL A 109 -6.72 5.54 -10.21
C VAL A 109 -7.97 5.63 -9.35
N SER A 110 -7.88 5.34 -8.06
CA SER A 110 -9.00 5.33 -7.15
C SER A 110 -8.51 5.36 -5.71
N ARG A 111 -9.37 5.82 -4.79
CA ARG A 111 -9.15 5.75 -3.35
C ARG A 111 -10.42 5.28 -2.66
N ALA A 112 -10.28 4.68 -1.49
CA ALA A 112 -11.40 4.33 -0.63
C ALA A 112 -10.99 4.37 0.84
N THR A 113 -11.88 4.92 1.67
CA THR A 113 -11.75 4.91 3.12
C THR A 113 -12.43 3.67 3.69
N PHE A 114 -11.66 2.78 4.32
CA PHE A 114 -12.17 1.57 4.97
C PHE A 114 -12.34 1.81 6.46
N TYR A 115 -13.53 1.58 7.01
CA TYR A 115 -13.80 1.80 8.43
C TYR A 115 -13.68 0.51 9.25
N ASN A 116 -13.03 0.59 10.41
CA ASN A 116 -12.95 -0.40 11.49
C ASN A 116 -12.26 -1.76 11.22
N ALA A 117 -12.02 -2.18 9.97
CA ALA A 117 -11.12 -3.29 9.62
C ALA A 117 -10.80 -3.32 8.12
N GLU A 118 -9.54 -3.59 7.75
CA GLU A 118 -9.14 -3.92 6.39
C GLU A 118 -9.47 -5.39 6.08
N ALA A 119 -10.77 -5.67 5.96
CA ALA A 119 -11.24 -6.95 5.46
C ALA A 119 -10.78 -7.14 4.01
N VAL A 120 -10.26 -8.32 3.70
CA VAL A 120 -9.78 -8.64 2.34
C VAL A 120 -10.92 -8.57 1.32
N SER A 121 -12.16 -8.93 1.70
CA SER A 121 -13.35 -8.71 0.89
C SER A 121 -13.57 -7.24 0.50
N ASN A 122 -13.28 -6.29 1.39
CA ASN A 122 -13.41 -4.87 1.08
C ASN A 122 -12.43 -4.44 -0.01
N VAL A 123 -11.20 -4.99 0.01
CA VAL A 123 -10.20 -4.75 -1.06
C VAL A 123 -10.70 -5.32 -2.39
N LEU A 124 -11.21 -6.56 -2.40
CA LEU A 124 -11.78 -7.18 -3.61
C LEU A 124 -12.95 -6.35 -4.18
N LEU A 125 -13.90 -5.95 -3.33
CA LEU A 125 -15.01 -5.09 -3.74
C LEU A 125 -14.52 -3.74 -4.28
N PHE A 126 -13.52 -3.14 -3.64
CA PHE A 126 -12.96 -1.86 -4.05
C PHE A 126 -12.31 -1.92 -5.44
N VAL A 127 -11.49 -2.95 -5.69
CA VAL A 127 -10.86 -3.19 -7.00
C VAL A 127 -11.91 -3.44 -8.06
N GLN A 128 -12.85 -4.36 -7.81
CA GLN A 128 -13.91 -4.71 -8.76
C GLN A 128 -14.76 -3.48 -9.10
N LYS A 129 -15.18 -2.69 -8.11
CA LYS A 129 -15.96 -1.45 -8.33
C LYS A 129 -15.18 -0.44 -9.15
N THR A 130 -13.91 -0.21 -8.83
CA THR A 130 -13.04 0.74 -9.54
C THR A 130 -12.94 0.42 -11.03
N PHE A 131 -12.86 -0.85 -11.39
CA PHE A 131 -12.69 -1.28 -12.79
C PHE A 131 -13.97 -1.76 -13.49
N SER A 132 -15.12 -1.68 -12.82
CA SER A 132 -16.43 -1.98 -13.42
C SER A 132 -17.20 -0.72 -13.86
N VAL A 133 -16.64 0.47 -13.68
CA VAL A 133 -17.25 1.71 -14.19
C VAL A 133 -17.15 1.79 -15.72
N PRO A 134 -18.11 2.46 -16.41
CA PRO A 134 -18.06 2.58 -17.86
C PRO A 134 -16.72 3.13 -18.34
N ARG A 135 -16.16 2.51 -19.38
CA ARG A 135 -14.87 2.85 -20.01
C ARG A 135 -13.63 2.58 -19.14
N ALA A 136 -13.78 2.06 -17.92
CA ALA A 136 -12.65 1.45 -17.23
C ALA A 136 -12.29 0.12 -17.89
N PHE A 137 -11.02 -0.26 -17.74
CA PHE A 137 -10.52 -1.52 -18.23
C PHE A 137 -10.13 -2.38 -17.04
N LYS A 138 -10.68 -3.59 -17.00
CA LYS A 138 -10.29 -4.62 -16.05
C LYS A 138 -8.77 -4.88 -16.16
N PRO A 139 -8.04 -4.87 -15.03
CA PRO A 139 -6.61 -5.13 -15.05
C PRO A 139 -6.33 -6.61 -15.38
N GLU A 140 -5.23 -6.85 -16.08
CA GLU A 140 -4.71 -8.20 -16.31
C GLU A 140 -4.05 -8.75 -15.04
N HIS A 141 -3.46 -7.86 -14.23
CA HIS A 141 -2.86 -8.19 -12.93
C HIS A 141 -3.32 -7.25 -11.83
N PHE A 142 -3.58 -7.82 -10.66
CA PHE A 142 -3.84 -7.10 -9.43
C PHE A 142 -2.78 -7.50 -8.40
N ILE A 143 -2.00 -6.53 -7.94
CA ILE A 143 -0.90 -6.73 -6.99
C ILE A 143 -1.29 -6.11 -5.66
N TYR A 144 -1.17 -6.89 -4.60
CA TYR A 144 -1.52 -6.49 -3.25
C TYR A 144 -0.66 -7.26 -2.25
N ASP A 145 -0.26 -6.62 -1.16
CA ASP A 145 0.62 -7.23 -0.16
C ASP A 145 0.00 -8.50 0.44
N THR A 146 -1.30 -8.47 0.74
CA THR A 146 -2.02 -9.63 1.30
C THR A 146 -2.81 -10.38 0.23
N ASN A 147 -2.30 -10.45 -1.01
CA ASN A 147 -3.00 -11.15 -2.10
C ASN A 147 -3.16 -12.64 -1.85
N CYS A 148 -2.34 -13.24 -0.99
CA CYS A 148 -2.52 -14.63 -0.57
C CYS A 148 -3.90 -14.87 0.04
N ASN A 149 -4.35 -14.00 0.96
CA ASN A 149 -5.66 -14.12 1.60
C ASN A 149 -6.76 -13.77 0.59
N ALA A 150 -6.54 -12.75 -0.25
CA ALA A 150 -7.47 -12.36 -1.29
C ALA A 150 -7.73 -13.49 -2.29
N LYS A 151 -6.67 -14.15 -2.74
CA LYS A 151 -6.75 -15.27 -3.67
C LYS A 151 -7.38 -16.51 -3.02
N GLN A 152 -7.09 -16.81 -1.76
CA GLN A 152 -7.79 -17.87 -1.02
C GLN A 152 -9.30 -17.61 -0.99
N GLN A 153 -9.71 -16.39 -0.68
CA GLN A 153 -11.13 -16.01 -0.64
C GLN A 153 -11.81 -16.13 -2.01
N VAL A 154 -11.14 -15.69 -3.08
CA VAL A 154 -11.63 -15.84 -4.47
C VAL A 154 -11.82 -17.33 -4.81
N LEU A 155 -10.83 -18.18 -4.51
CA LEU A 155 -10.89 -19.61 -4.80
C LEU A 155 -11.88 -20.37 -3.92
N ALA A 156 -12.11 -19.92 -2.69
CA ALA A 156 -13.09 -20.52 -1.79
C ALA A 156 -14.53 -20.22 -2.21
N ARG A 157 -14.77 -19.09 -2.88
CA ARG A 157 -16.11 -18.67 -3.35
C ARG A 157 -16.06 -18.16 -4.81
N PRO A 158 -15.78 -19.05 -5.78
CA PRO A 158 -15.54 -18.67 -7.16
C PRO A 158 -16.78 -18.13 -7.87
N GLU A 159 -17.99 -18.50 -7.43
CA GLU A 159 -19.24 -17.94 -7.97
C GLU A 159 -19.41 -16.46 -7.58
N GLU A 160 -19.11 -16.12 -6.32
CA GLU A 160 -19.18 -14.76 -5.78
C GLU A 160 -18.09 -13.87 -6.38
N TRP A 161 -16.86 -14.37 -6.47
CA TRP A 161 -15.68 -13.63 -6.91
C TRP A 161 -15.24 -13.98 -8.33
N SER A 162 -16.17 -14.40 -9.18
CA SER A 162 -15.90 -14.79 -10.58
C SER A 162 -15.18 -13.71 -11.40
N TRP A 163 -15.33 -12.44 -11.02
CA TRP A 163 -14.62 -11.31 -11.62
C TRP A 163 -13.09 -11.42 -11.53
N PHE A 164 -12.54 -12.15 -10.56
CA PHE A 164 -11.10 -12.27 -10.34
C PHE A 164 -10.46 -13.52 -10.97
N LEU A 165 -11.25 -14.48 -11.49
CA LEU A 165 -10.73 -15.78 -11.93
C LEU A 165 -9.76 -15.72 -13.12
N ASP A 166 -9.87 -14.68 -13.93
CA ASP A 166 -9.03 -14.38 -15.10
C ASP A 166 -8.04 -13.22 -14.83
N VAL A 167 -7.87 -12.80 -13.57
CA VAL A 167 -6.92 -11.77 -13.16
C VAL A 167 -5.70 -12.41 -12.49
N GLY A 168 -4.51 -12.05 -12.95
CA GLY A 168 -3.25 -12.43 -12.29
C GLY A 168 -3.14 -11.78 -10.92
N MET A 169 -3.34 -12.56 -9.86
CA MET A 169 -3.26 -12.11 -8.47
C MET A 169 -1.93 -12.52 -7.86
N THR A 170 -0.98 -11.59 -7.77
CA THR A 170 0.36 -11.82 -7.20
C THR A 170 0.62 -10.89 -6.02
N VAL A 171 1.56 -11.24 -5.16
CA VAL A 171 2.08 -10.30 -4.15
C VAL A 171 3.20 -9.45 -4.75
N ASP A 172 3.53 -8.33 -4.09
CA ASP A 172 4.69 -7.52 -4.45
C ASP A 172 6.00 -8.32 -4.26
N VAL A 173 7.00 -8.08 -5.12
CA VAL A 173 8.28 -8.82 -5.10
C VAL A 173 9.02 -8.63 -3.77
N PHE A 174 9.03 -7.42 -3.22
CA PHE A 174 9.63 -7.15 -1.92
C PHE A 174 8.83 -7.84 -0.80
N HIS A 175 7.50 -7.79 -0.85
CA HIS A 175 6.65 -8.50 0.10
C HIS A 175 6.90 -10.02 0.07
N PHE A 176 6.98 -10.60 -1.14
CA PHE A 176 7.29 -12.02 -1.36
C PHE A 176 8.64 -12.43 -0.77
N LEU A 177 9.68 -11.62 -0.97
CA LEU A 177 11.04 -11.92 -0.54
C LEU A 177 11.27 -11.72 0.96
N HIS A 178 10.59 -10.76 1.58
CA HIS A 178 10.95 -10.30 2.93
C HIS A 178 9.86 -10.49 3.99
N LYS A 179 8.58 -10.53 3.62
CA LYS A 179 7.47 -10.59 4.57
C LYS A 179 6.77 -11.95 4.65
N HIS A 180 6.85 -12.78 3.61
CA HIS A 180 6.44 -14.17 3.72
C HIS A 180 7.58 -15.04 4.23
N LYS A 181 7.30 -15.84 5.27
CA LYS A 181 8.18 -16.96 5.61
C LYS A 181 8.19 -17.92 4.42
N VAL A 182 9.33 -18.54 4.16
CA VAL A 182 9.51 -19.57 3.12
C VAL A 182 8.44 -20.69 3.21
N GLY A 183 7.86 -20.92 4.39
CA GLY A 183 6.79 -21.88 4.62
C GLY A 183 5.36 -21.43 4.30
N HIS A 184 5.14 -20.26 3.70
CA HIS A 184 3.78 -19.85 3.26
C HIS A 184 3.46 -20.45 1.88
N GLU A 185 3.26 -21.76 1.84
CA GLU A 185 3.13 -22.58 0.62
C GLU A 185 2.08 -22.03 -0.35
N PHE A 186 0.91 -21.62 0.16
CA PHE A 186 -0.14 -21.06 -0.69
C PHE A 186 0.33 -19.82 -1.48
N CYS A 187 1.09 -18.93 -0.84
CA CYS A 187 1.60 -17.72 -1.51
C CYS A 187 2.67 -18.08 -2.55
N GLN A 188 3.52 -19.07 -2.26
CA GLN A 188 4.52 -19.57 -3.20
C GLN A 188 3.89 -20.21 -4.44
N GLU A 189 2.82 -20.99 -4.26
CA GLU A 189 2.17 -21.73 -5.35
C GLU A 189 1.22 -20.85 -6.18
N HIS A 190 0.55 -19.89 -5.55
CA HIS A 190 -0.54 -19.17 -6.20
C HIS A 190 -0.30 -17.67 -6.36
N CYS A 191 0.63 -17.05 -5.64
CA CYS A 191 0.81 -15.59 -5.66
C CYS A 191 2.22 -15.16 -6.07
N ASN A 192 3.04 -16.09 -6.56
CA ASN A 192 4.42 -15.81 -6.93
C ASN A 192 4.47 -15.00 -8.24
N PRO A 193 5.06 -13.79 -8.23
CA PRO A 193 5.15 -12.97 -9.45
C PRO A 193 6.02 -13.61 -10.54
N ALA A 194 6.89 -14.57 -10.21
CA ALA A 194 7.72 -15.27 -11.20
C ALA A 194 6.91 -16.22 -12.10
N ASP A 195 5.69 -16.59 -11.70
CA ASP A 195 4.78 -17.42 -12.53
C ASP A 195 4.11 -16.63 -13.65
N HIS A 196 4.41 -15.33 -13.76
CA HIS A 196 3.87 -14.40 -14.74
C HIS A 196 4.99 -13.80 -15.60
N PRO A 197 5.47 -14.51 -16.64
CA PRO A 197 6.57 -14.07 -17.50
C PRO A 197 6.37 -12.69 -18.13
N GLU A 198 5.12 -12.28 -18.36
CA GLU A 198 4.74 -10.97 -18.86
C GLU A 198 5.10 -9.80 -17.93
N LEU A 199 5.32 -10.07 -16.64
CA LEU A 199 5.81 -9.09 -15.66
C LEU A 199 7.33 -8.99 -15.65
N MET A 200 8.02 -10.00 -16.18
CA MET A 200 9.48 -10.11 -16.18
C MET A 200 10.11 -9.44 -17.39
N GLY A 201 11.20 -8.72 -17.16
CA GLY A 201 12.01 -8.09 -18.19
C GLY A 201 12.65 -9.12 -19.14
N PRO A 202 13.26 -8.65 -20.25
CA PRO A 202 13.77 -9.52 -21.32
C PRO A 202 14.89 -10.48 -20.88
N ASP A 203 15.52 -10.21 -19.74
CA ASP A 203 16.60 -11.01 -19.16
C ASP A 203 16.10 -12.08 -18.17
N GLY A 204 14.80 -12.13 -17.89
CA GLY A 204 14.21 -13.03 -16.88
C GLY A 204 14.75 -12.79 -15.47
N ARG A 205 15.34 -11.62 -15.20
CA ARG A 205 15.92 -11.26 -13.89
C ARG A 205 15.46 -9.90 -13.39
N THR A 206 15.09 -9.01 -14.30
CA THR A 206 14.52 -7.71 -14.00
C THR A 206 13.00 -7.75 -14.12
N TRP A 207 12.33 -6.76 -13.54
CA TRP A 207 10.88 -6.60 -13.63
C TRP A 207 10.55 -5.42 -14.55
N PHE A 208 9.56 -5.58 -15.44
CA PHE A 208 9.10 -4.48 -16.29
C PHE A 208 8.36 -3.41 -15.49
N PHE A 209 7.64 -3.82 -14.45
CA PHE A 209 6.77 -2.96 -13.66
C PHE A 209 7.36 -2.76 -12.26
N ASN A 210 7.35 -1.52 -11.79
CA ASN A 210 7.68 -1.19 -10.41
C ASN A 210 6.46 -1.43 -9.52
N THR A 211 6.43 -2.57 -8.86
CA THR A 211 5.32 -2.97 -7.98
C THR A 211 5.34 -2.18 -6.65
N SER A 212 6.53 -1.80 -6.18
CA SER A 212 6.73 -0.95 -4.99
C SER A 212 6.31 0.51 -5.18
N ILE A 213 5.72 0.87 -6.33
CA ILE A 213 5.17 2.22 -6.54
C ILE A 213 3.96 2.49 -5.63
N ALA A 214 3.20 1.45 -5.28
CA ALA A 214 2.07 1.58 -4.35
C ALA A 214 2.55 2.03 -2.97
N GLU A 215 3.59 1.39 -2.42
CA GLU A 215 4.21 1.77 -1.16
C GLU A 215 4.77 3.20 -1.21
N GLN A 216 5.49 3.57 -2.27
CA GLN A 216 6.00 4.94 -2.44
C GLN A 216 4.88 5.99 -2.46
N THR A 217 3.73 5.63 -3.03
CA THR A 217 2.56 6.52 -3.08
C THR A 217 1.87 6.59 -1.72
N ASN A 218 1.83 5.50 -0.95
CA ASN A 218 1.37 5.51 0.44
C ASN A 218 2.25 6.39 1.32
N VAL A 219 3.59 6.36 1.16
CA VAL A 219 4.50 7.27 1.89
C VAL A 219 4.20 8.74 1.55
N TRP A 220 3.95 9.04 0.27
CA TRP A 220 3.54 10.40 -0.13
C TRP A 220 2.22 10.82 0.53
N LEU A 221 1.23 9.92 0.58
CA LEU A 221 -0.06 10.16 1.22
C LEU A 221 0.10 10.35 2.74
N GLY A 222 0.98 9.56 3.36
CA GLY A 222 1.31 9.62 4.79
C GLY A 222 1.86 10.98 5.25
N GLY A 223 2.51 11.71 4.34
CA GLY A 223 2.97 13.09 4.61
C GLY A 223 1.86 14.08 4.96
N TYR A 224 0.58 13.74 4.71
CA TYR A 224 -0.57 14.57 5.05
C TYR A 224 -1.32 14.11 6.31
N HIS A 225 -0.90 13.02 6.94
CA HIS A 225 -1.60 12.42 8.08
C HIS A 225 -1.83 13.42 9.24
N SER A 226 -0.82 14.22 9.58
CA SER A 226 -0.91 15.21 10.67
C SER A 226 -1.98 16.27 10.40
N ILE A 227 -2.07 16.77 9.17
CA ILE A 227 -3.06 17.77 8.75
C ILE A 227 -4.47 17.17 8.71
N CYS A 228 -4.58 15.90 8.31
CA CYS A 228 -5.85 15.19 8.18
C CYS A 228 -6.43 14.74 9.53
N ARG A 229 -5.60 14.61 10.58
CA ARG A 229 -5.97 14.02 11.90
C ARG A 229 -7.24 14.62 12.51
N GLU A 230 -7.37 15.95 12.44
CA GLU A 230 -8.47 16.69 13.07
C GLU A 230 -9.54 17.16 12.06
N MET A 231 -9.49 16.67 10.82
CA MET A 231 -10.47 17.06 9.81
C MET A 231 -11.78 16.32 9.99
N LEU A 232 -12.88 17.07 9.96
CA LEU A 232 -14.21 16.49 9.76
C LEU A 232 -14.29 15.77 8.40
N PRO A 233 -15.12 14.72 8.26
CA PRO A 233 -15.14 13.88 7.05
C PRO A 233 -15.26 14.64 5.73
N ALA A 234 -16.05 15.72 5.68
CA ALA A 234 -16.19 16.54 4.48
C ALA A 234 -14.88 17.26 4.09
N LYS A 235 -14.15 17.81 5.08
CA LYS A 235 -12.87 18.47 4.86
C LYS A 235 -11.78 17.47 4.51
N TYR A 236 -11.77 16.33 5.20
CA TYR A 236 -10.86 15.22 4.97
C TYR A 236 -10.96 14.74 3.51
N ASN A 237 -12.17 14.41 3.06
CA ASN A 237 -12.39 13.93 1.70
C ASN A 237 -12.01 14.98 0.65
N PHE A 238 -12.49 16.22 0.82
CA PHE A 238 -12.15 17.31 -0.11
C PHE A 238 -10.63 17.52 -0.21
N PHE A 239 -9.94 17.53 0.93
CA PHE A 239 -8.50 17.73 0.97
C PHE A 239 -7.77 16.60 0.24
N LEU A 240 -8.06 15.33 0.57
CA LEU A 240 -7.41 14.20 -0.09
C LEU A 240 -7.71 14.14 -1.59
N ASP A 241 -8.97 14.38 -1.99
CA ASP A 241 -9.36 14.41 -3.40
C ASP A 241 -8.57 15.46 -4.18
N GLU A 242 -8.40 16.67 -3.63
CA GLU A 242 -7.61 17.73 -4.25
C GLU A 242 -6.11 17.39 -4.31
N MET A 243 -5.54 16.86 -3.21
CA MET A 243 -4.13 16.49 -3.19
C MET A 243 -3.83 15.36 -4.18
N ILE A 244 -4.72 14.36 -4.29
CA ILE A 244 -4.60 13.26 -5.24
C ILE A 244 -4.77 13.76 -6.67
N ARG A 245 -5.74 14.65 -6.93
CA ARG A 245 -5.91 15.28 -8.26
C ARG A 245 -4.63 16.01 -8.70
N LEU A 246 -4.07 16.84 -7.84
CA LEU A 246 -2.81 17.56 -8.10
C LEU A 246 -1.64 16.61 -8.33
N HIS A 247 -1.52 15.56 -7.51
CA HIS A 247 -0.49 14.54 -7.68
C HIS A 247 -0.61 13.83 -9.03
N ILE A 248 -1.82 13.45 -9.44
CA ILE A 248 -2.08 12.82 -10.74
C ILE A 248 -1.68 13.78 -11.88
N GLU A 249 -2.04 15.05 -11.80
CA GLU A 249 -1.68 16.05 -12.82
C GLU A 249 -0.16 16.19 -12.98
N LEU A 250 0.56 16.31 -11.87
CA LEU A 250 2.03 16.40 -11.87
C LEU A 250 2.68 15.11 -12.39
N THR A 251 2.19 13.95 -11.96
CA THR A 251 2.70 12.65 -12.41
C THR A 251 2.45 12.45 -13.89
N VAL A 252 1.27 12.77 -14.41
CA VAL A 252 0.96 12.69 -15.84
C VAL A 252 1.80 13.66 -16.66
N ALA A 253 1.99 14.90 -16.20
CA ALA A 253 2.83 15.89 -16.88
C ALA A 253 4.29 15.43 -16.96
N LYS A 254 4.83 14.89 -15.86
CA LYS A 254 6.17 14.30 -15.83
C LYS A 254 6.31 13.13 -16.80
N LEU A 255 5.35 12.20 -16.78
CA LEU A 255 5.34 11.06 -17.70
C LEU A 255 5.30 11.53 -19.16
N ALA A 256 4.50 12.54 -19.48
CA ALA A 256 4.43 13.11 -20.82
C ALA A 256 5.76 13.77 -21.25
N ALA A 257 6.42 14.49 -20.34
CA ALA A 257 7.75 15.08 -20.59
C ALA A 257 8.82 14.00 -20.83
N ASP A 258 8.70 12.85 -20.17
CA ASP A 258 9.56 11.67 -20.38
C ASP A 258 9.18 10.85 -21.64
N GLY A 259 8.24 11.35 -22.47
CA GLY A 259 7.77 10.69 -23.69
C GLY A 259 6.85 9.49 -23.46
N GLN A 260 6.36 9.29 -22.23
CA GLN A 260 5.41 8.24 -21.87
C GLN A 260 3.97 8.70 -22.13
N ASN A 261 3.07 7.74 -22.35
CA ASN A 261 1.65 8.04 -22.56
C ASN A 261 0.75 7.23 -21.60
N PRO A 262 0.55 7.70 -20.35
CA PRO A 262 -0.20 6.97 -19.34
C PRO A 262 -1.69 6.79 -19.66
N ARG A 263 -2.21 7.51 -20.66
CA ARG A 263 -3.63 7.48 -21.07
C ARG A 263 -3.90 6.52 -22.22
N ARG A 264 -2.87 5.97 -22.88
CA ARG A 264 -3.01 5.12 -24.07
C ARG A 264 -2.79 3.66 -23.73
N ARG A 265 -3.77 2.80 -23.99
CA ARG A 265 -3.54 1.36 -24.11
C ARG A 265 -3.00 1.06 -25.50
N VAL A 266 -1.88 0.34 -25.60
CA VAL A 266 -1.43 -0.23 -26.87
C VAL A 266 -2.32 -1.44 -27.14
N ALA A 267 -2.96 -1.50 -28.31
CA ALA A 267 -3.74 -2.68 -28.69
C ALA A 267 -2.81 -3.90 -28.71
N ARG A 268 -3.28 -5.05 -28.18
CA ARG A 268 -2.54 -6.31 -28.29
C ARG A 268 -2.31 -6.59 -29.77
N THR A 269 -1.07 -6.52 -30.25
CA THR A 269 -0.67 -7.21 -31.47
C THR A 269 -0.72 -8.70 -31.14
N THR A 270 -1.80 -9.36 -31.56
CA THR A 270 -1.88 -10.82 -31.56
C THR A 270 -0.90 -11.34 -32.61
N SER A 271 0.35 -11.57 -32.22
CA SER A 271 1.22 -12.48 -32.96
C SER A 271 0.86 -13.90 -32.51
N PHE A 272 0.10 -14.58 -33.37
CA PHE A 272 -0.07 -16.04 -33.33
C PHE A 272 1.24 -16.75 -33.61
#